data_AF-A0A1F7Z3P5-F1
#
_entry.id   AF-A0A1F7Z3P5-F1
#
_cell.length_a   1.000
_cell.length_b   1.000
_cell.length_c   1.000
_cell.angle_alpha   90.00
_cell.angle_beta   90.00
_cell.angle_gamma   90.00
#
_symmetry.space_group_name_H-M   'P 1'
#
loop_
_entity.id
_entity.type
_entity.pdbx_description
1 polymer ?
#
loop_
_entity_poly.entity_id
_entity_poly.type
_entity_poly.pdbx_seq_one_letter_code
_entity_poly.pdbx_strand_id
1 'polypeptide(L)'
;MRRYKFLGEDSVFAALNKLRTSFFAANDGLQVDEIIKGILTYDERMKIGRRIQIAQLLDQGLQYREIMKELKVGLPTIMLVSRKMDQNPRCFELIMAREEKVEKEYKGKAYKKVGESKIVFERKEYTGFRRKNVKR
;
A
#
# COMPACT_ATOMS: atom_id res chain seq x y z
N MET A 1 18.91 9.63 -12.77
CA MET A 1 19.62 8.32 -12.74
C MET A 1 21.14 8.46 -12.54
N ARG A 2 21.67 9.56 -11.96
CA ARG A 2 23.13 9.81 -11.87
C ARG A 2 23.90 8.77 -11.04
N ARG A 3 23.26 8.18 -10.03
CA ARG A 3 23.90 7.27 -9.06
C ARG A 3 24.25 5.89 -9.63
N TYR A 4 23.59 5.44 -10.70
CA TYR A 4 23.81 4.12 -11.30
C TYR A 4 24.43 4.21 -12.69
N LYS A 5 24.93 5.39 -13.09
CA LYS A 5 25.50 5.61 -14.42
C LYS A 5 26.73 4.76 -14.72
N PHE A 6 27.40 4.25 -13.69
CA PHE A 6 28.59 3.40 -13.82
C PHE A 6 28.24 1.90 -13.91
N LEU A 7 26.97 1.54 -13.68
CA LEU A 7 26.52 0.16 -13.82
C LEU A 7 26.10 -0.09 -15.27
N GLY A 8 26.45 -1.25 -15.81
CA GLY A 8 25.89 -1.73 -17.07
C GLY A 8 24.38 -1.91 -16.97
N GLU A 9 23.66 -1.67 -18.07
CA GLU A 9 22.21 -1.79 -18.12
C GLU A 9 21.73 -3.18 -17.66
N ASP A 10 22.44 -4.24 -18.05
CA ASP A 10 22.16 -5.62 -17.64
C ASP A 10 22.17 -5.80 -16.12
N SER A 11 23.11 -5.16 -15.43
CA SER A 11 23.21 -5.22 -13.97
C SER A 11 22.00 -4.53 -13.31
N VAL A 12 21.60 -3.38 -13.83
CA VAL A 12 20.43 -2.64 -13.34
C VAL A 12 19.15 -3.44 -13.58
N PHE A 13 18.97 -3.99 -14.78
CA PHE A 13 17.80 -4.80 -15.11
C PHE A 13 17.75 -6.09 -14.28
N ALA A 14 18.88 -6.77 -14.09
CA ALA A 14 18.96 -7.95 -13.24
C ALA A 14 18.52 -7.63 -11.80
N ALA A 15 19.00 -6.53 -11.22
CA ALA A 15 18.62 -6.11 -9.88
C ALA A 15 17.11 -5.79 -9.77
N LEU A 16 16.56 -5.04 -10.73
CA LEU A 16 15.13 -4.69 -10.75
C LEU A 16 14.24 -5.92 -10.95
N ASN A 17 14.66 -6.88 -11.76
CA ASN A 17 13.95 -8.14 -11.95
C ASN A 17 13.95 -8.98 -10.67
N LYS A 18 15.08 -9.06 -9.95
CA LYS A 18 15.13 -9.73 -8.65
C LYS A 18 14.17 -9.11 -7.64
N LEU A 19 14.14 -7.77 -7.56
CA LEU A 19 13.19 -7.06 -6.70
C LEU A 19 11.74 -7.42 -7.04
N ARG A 20 11.39 -7.39 -8.34
CA ARG A 20 10.04 -7.76 -8.81
C ARG A 20 9.68 -9.19 -8.43
N THR A 21 10.57 -10.15 -8.67
CA THR A 21 10.34 -11.57 -8.36
C THR A 21 10.15 -11.79 -6.85
N SER A 22 10.91 -11.10 -6.00
CA SER A 22 10.72 -11.19 -4.54
C SER A 22 9.32 -10.76 -4.13
N PHE A 23 8.78 -9.67 -4.70
CA PHE A 23 7.40 -9.27 -4.43
C PHE A 23 6.36 -10.23 -5.03
N PHE A 24 6.69 -11.01 -6.06
CA PHE A 24 5.82 -12.07 -6.58
C PHE A 24 5.79 -13.33 -5.73
N ALA A 25 6.80 -13.57 -4.89
CA ALA A 25 6.87 -14.77 -4.04
C ALA A 25 5.80 -14.80 -2.92
N ALA A 26 5.24 -13.65 -2.53
CA ALA A 26 4.24 -13.58 -1.47
C ALA A 26 2.82 -13.93 -1.95
N ASN A 27 2.14 -14.78 -1.17
CA ASN A 27 0.76 -15.23 -1.39
C ASN A 27 -0.28 -14.49 -0.52
N ASP A 28 0.16 -13.84 0.55
CA ASP A 28 -0.67 -13.06 1.47
C ASP A 28 0.10 -11.89 2.08
N GLY A 29 -0.58 -11.07 2.89
CA GLY A 29 0.03 -9.91 3.53
C GLY A 29 1.04 -10.25 4.64
N LEU A 30 1.01 -11.45 5.23
CA LEU A 30 2.01 -11.86 6.22
C LEU A 30 3.35 -12.11 5.54
N GLN A 31 3.34 -12.84 4.43
CA GLN A 31 4.53 -13.08 3.62
C GLN A 31 5.06 -11.77 3.01
N VAL A 32 4.18 -10.85 2.58
CA VAL A 32 4.62 -9.51 2.16
C VAL A 32 5.36 -8.80 3.31
N ASP A 33 4.80 -8.81 4.52
CA ASP A 33 5.40 -8.17 5.71
C ASP A 33 6.79 -8.75 6.03
N GLU A 34 6.96 -10.07 5.94
CA GLU A 34 8.26 -10.73 6.13
C GLU A 34 9.28 -10.29 5.08
N ILE A 35 8.89 -10.32 3.81
CA ILE A 35 9.76 -9.93 2.69
C ILE A 35 10.19 -8.47 2.82
N ILE A 36 9.26 -7.53 3.06
CA ILE A 36 9.61 -6.11 3.15
C ILE A 36 10.47 -5.82 4.39
N LYS A 37 10.26 -6.51 5.52
CA LYS A 37 11.10 -6.33 6.70
C LYS A 37 12.51 -6.90 6.50
N GLY A 38 12.64 -7.99 5.74
CA GLY A 38 13.91 -8.61 5.45
C GLY A 38 14.79 -7.81 4.48
N ILE A 39 14.19 -7.14 3.49
CA ILE A 39 14.96 -6.47 2.42
C ILE A 39 14.99 -4.95 2.52
N LEU A 40 14.03 -4.32 3.22
CA LEU A 40 13.93 -2.86 3.33
C LEU A 40 14.15 -2.40 4.78
N THR A 41 14.89 -1.31 4.92
CA THR A 41 15.00 -0.60 6.19
C THR A 41 13.63 -0.06 6.64
N TYR A 42 13.50 0.24 7.92
CA TYR A 42 12.29 0.86 8.45
C TYR A 42 11.97 2.20 7.74
N ASP A 43 12.98 3.02 7.52
CA ASP A 43 12.83 4.32 6.85
C ASP A 43 12.37 4.17 5.39
N GLU A 44 12.90 3.20 4.64
CA GLU A 44 12.43 2.92 3.27
C GLU A 44 10.97 2.50 3.24
N ARG A 45 10.56 1.60 4.15
CA ARG A 45 9.16 1.17 4.28
C ARG A 45 8.25 2.35 4.59
N MET A 46 8.65 3.19 5.54
CA MET A 46 7.89 4.40 5.90
C MET A 46 7.79 5.37 4.72
N LYS A 47 8.88 5.61 3.99
CA LYS A 47 8.88 6.51 2.82
C LYS A 47 8.00 6.00 1.69
N ILE A 48 8.02 4.69 1.41
CA ILE A 48 7.14 4.08 0.39
C ILE A 48 5.68 4.21 0.82
N GLY A 49 5.34 3.82 2.06
CA GLY A 49 3.97 3.92 2.58
C GLY A 49 3.45 5.36 2.59
N ARG A 50 4.27 6.33 3.03
CA ARG A 50 3.89 7.76 3.01
C ARG A 50 3.60 8.28 1.61
N ARG A 51 4.33 7.84 0.58
CA ARG A 51 4.06 8.26 -0.81
C ARG A 51 2.71 7.74 -1.30
N ILE A 52 2.33 6.53 -0.92
CA ILE A 52 1.02 5.97 -1.24
C ILE A 52 -0.08 6.76 -0.53
N GLN A 53 0.09 7.07 0.77
CA GLN A 53 -0.86 7.90 1.52
C GLN A 53 -1.03 9.29 0.92
N ILE A 54 0.06 9.94 0.52
CA ILE A 54 -0.01 11.24 -0.17
C ILE A 54 -0.83 11.10 -1.45
N ALA A 55 -0.59 10.07 -2.26
CA ALA A 55 -1.32 9.86 -3.50
C ALA A 55 -2.82 9.65 -3.28
N GLN A 56 -3.20 8.91 -2.23
CA GLN A 56 -4.60 8.72 -1.84
C GLN A 56 -5.27 10.05 -1.46
N LEU A 57 -4.62 10.87 -0.63
CA LEU A 57 -5.18 12.15 -0.21
C LEU A 57 -5.29 13.14 -1.37
N LEU A 58 -4.32 13.12 -2.29
CA LEU A 58 -4.39 13.91 -3.52
C LEU A 58 -5.56 13.48 -4.41
N ASP A 59 -5.77 12.17 -4.57
CA ASP A 59 -6.90 11.61 -5.33
C ASP A 59 -8.26 11.97 -4.70
N GLN A 60 -8.30 12.07 -3.37
CA GLN A 60 -9.47 12.56 -2.62
C GLN A 60 -9.69 14.07 -2.70
N GLY A 61 -8.80 14.81 -3.38
CA GLY A 61 -8.93 16.25 -3.59
C GLY A 61 -8.42 17.12 -2.43
N LEU A 62 -7.65 16.56 -1.48
CA LEU A 62 -7.08 17.35 -0.39
C LEU A 62 -6.01 18.32 -0.92
N GLN A 63 -6.00 19.52 -0.33
CA GLN A 63 -5.02 20.55 -0.65
C GLN A 63 -3.66 20.19 -0.05
N TYR A 64 -2.59 20.62 -0.72
CA TYR A 64 -1.22 20.31 -0.29
C TYR A 64 -0.94 20.72 1.17
N ARG A 65 -1.49 21.86 1.62
CA ARG A 65 -1.34 22.34 3.00
C ARG A 65 -1.96 21.39 4.02
N GLU A 66 -3.07 20.75 3.69
CA GLU A 66 -3.77 19.81 4.56
C GLU A 66 -2.96 18.52 4.69
N ILE A 67 -2.48 18.00 3.56
CA ILE A 67 -1.62 16.82 3.49
C ILE A 67 -0.33 17.02 4.29
N MET A 68 0.29 18.20 4.19
CA MET A 68 1.48 18.56 4.99
C MET A 68 1.18 18.47 6.49
N LYS A 69 0.05 19.01 6.93
CA LYS A 69 -0.36 19.03 8.35
C LYS A 69 -0.67 17.63 8.86
N GLU A 70 -1.41 16.85 8.09
CA GLU A 70 -1.86 15.51 8.49
C GLU A 70 -0.72 14.49 8.51
N LEU A 71 0.07 14.43 7.43
CA LEU A 71 1.13 13.43 7.30
C LEU A 71 2.47 13.89 7.86
N LYS A 72 2.59 15.16 8.26
CA LYS A 72 3.85 15.80 8.70
C LYS A 72 4.97 15.64 7.66
N VAL A 73 4.63 15.84 6.40
CA VAL A 73 5.56 15.73 5.25
C VAL A 73 5.83 17.10 4.63
N GLY A 74 7.05 17.28 4.12
CA GLY A 74 7.41 18.49 3.41
C GLY A 74 6.76 18.60 2.03
N LEU A 75 6.49 19.83 1.59
CA LEU A 75 5.97 20.16 0.27
C LEU A 75 6.72 19.49 -0.89
N PRO A 76 8.07 19.40 -0.89
CA PRO A 76 8.80 18.75 -2.00
C PRO A 76 8.41 17.29 -2.21
N THR A 77 8.09 16.57 -1.13
CA THR A 77 7.64 15.17 -1.21
C THR A 77 6.26 15.08 -1.83
N ILE A 78 5.34 15.98 -1.47
CA ILE A 78 3.99 16.02 -2.03
C ILE A 78 4.04 16.32 -3.52
N MET A 79 4.79 17.36 -3.91
CA MET A 79 4.97 17.72 -5.33
C MET A 79 5.62 16.59 -6.12
N LEU A 80 6.59 15.89 -5.54
CA LEU A 80 7.20 14.71 -6.18
C LEU A 80 6.16 13.62 -6.44
N VAL A 81 5.28 13.34 -5.47
CA VAL A 81 4.23 12.32 -5.60
C VAL A 81 3.19 12.76 -6.63
N SER A 82 2.69 14.00 -6.57
CA SER A 82 1.74 14.55 -7.54
C SER A 82 2.25 14.39 -8.96
N ARG A 83 3.48 14.85 -9.23
CA ARG A 83 4.10 14.69 -10.55
C ARG A 83 4.26 13.22 -10.94
N LYS A 84 4.49 12.31 -9.99
CA LYS A 84 4.61 10.87 -10.28
C LYS A 84 3.27 10.24 -10.62
N MET A 85 2.19 10.70 -10.01
CA MET A 85 0.83 10.32 -10.38
C MET A 85 0.54 10.73 -11.82
N ASP A 86 0.85 11.97 -12.19
CA ASP A 86 0.67 12.46 -13.57
C ASP A 86 1.50 11.66 -14.58
N GLN A 87 2.75 11.33 -14.24
CA GLN A 87 3.65 10.58 -15.11
C GLN A 87 3.32 9.08 -15.21
N ASN A 88 2.68 8.51 -14.19
CA ASN A 88 2.46 7.06 -14.07
C ASN A 88 1.06 6.77 -13.51
N PRO A 89 -0.03 7.26 -14.15
CA PRO A 89 -1.38 7.18 -13.59
C PRO A 89 -1.79 5.72 -13.32
N ARG A 90 -1.44 4.83 -14.26
CA ARG A 90 -1.73 3.40 -14.16
C ARG A 90 -1.15 2.73 -12.91
N CYS A 91 0.00 3.20 -12.41
CA CYS A 91 0.60 2.66 -11.19
C CYS A 91 -0.33 2.88 -9.99
N PHE A 92 -0.84 4.10 -9.84
CA PHE A 92 -1.69 4.46 -8.72
C PHE A 92 -3.08 3.87 -8.86
N GLU A 93 -3.64 3.80 -10.07
CA GLU A 93 -4.89 3.08 -10.34
C GLU A 93 -4.83 1.61 -9.85
N LEU A 94 -3.75 0.90 -10.16
CA LEU A 94 -3.57 -0.50 -9.75
C LEU A 94 -3.51 -0.63 -8.22
N ILE A 95 -2.85 0.32 -7.55
CA ILE A 95 -2.73 0.35 -6.09
C ILE A 95 -4.11 0.61 -5.46
N MET A 96 -4.84 1.65 -5.90
CA MET A 96 -6.16 1.98 -5.34
C MET A 96 -7.17 0.87 -5.60
N ALA A 97 -7.21 0.32 -6.82
CA ALA A 97 -8.09 -0.80 -7.15
C ALA A 97 -7.81 -2.04 -6.30
N ARG A 98 -6.53 -2.30 -5.95
CA ARG A 98 -6.19 -3.39 -5.03
C ARG A 98 -6.66 -3.09 -3.62
N GLU A 99 -6.46 -1.86 -3.14
CA GLU A 99 -6.87 -1.46 -1.80
C GLU A 99 -8.39 -1.56 -1.60
N GLU A 100 -9.19 -1.15 -2.58
CA GLU A 100 -10.63 -1.35 -2.53
C GLU A 100 -11.03 -2.82 -2.42
N LYS A 101 -10.36 -3.72 -3.17
CA LYS A 101 -10.60 -5.17 -3.08
C LYS A 101 -10.27 -5.70 -1.70
N VAL A 102 -9.13 -5.29 -1.14
CA VAL A 102 -8.70 -5.68 0.21
C VAL A 102 -9.70 -5.18 1.24
N GLU A 103 -10.16 -3.94 1.13
CA GLU A 103 -11.11 -3.36 2.08
C GLU A 103 -12.49 -4.02 2.00
N LYS A 104 -12.96 -4.35 0.79
CA LYS A 104 -14.21 -5.10 0.58
C LYS A 104 -14.14 -6.49 1.21
N GLU A 105 -13.06 -7.23 0.97
CA GLU A 105 -12.87 -8.57 1.55
C GLU A 105 -12.71 -8.53 3.06
N TYR A 106 -11.95 -7.55 3.57
CA TYR A 106 -11.81 -7.30 4.99
C TYR A 106 -13.16 -7.02 5.64
N LYS A 107 -13.95 -6.05 5.14
CA LYS A 107 -15.27 -5.72 5.70
C LYS A 107 -16.24 -6.90 5.67
N GLY A 108 -16.19 -7.72 4.62
CA GLY A 108 -17.05 -8.92 4.49
C GLY A 108 -16.71 -10.05 5.47
N LYS A 109 -15.43 -10.18 5.86
CA LYS A 109 -14.94 -11.27 6.73
C LYS A 109 -14.65 -10.83 8.16
N ALA A 110 -14.52 -9.53 8.41
CA ALA A 110 -14.14 -8.97 9.71
C ALA A 110 -15.19 -9.18 10.80
N TYR A 111 -16.47 -9.31 10.43
CA TYR A 111 -17.56 -9.44 11.38
C TYR A 111 -18.42 -10.66 11.02
N LYS A 112 -18.62 -11.57 11.97
CA LYS A 112 -19.67 -12.59 11.89
C LYS A 112 -20.88 -12.10 12.67
N LYS A 113 -22.07 -12.28 12.11
CA LYS A 113 -23.31 -12.16 12.88
C LYS A 113 -23.43 -13.42 13.74
N VAL A 114 -23.50 -13.24 15.05
CA VAL A 114 -23.70 -14.33 16.02
C VAL A 114 -24.96 -13.98 16.82
N GLY A 115 -25.97 -14.85 16.76
CA GLY A 115 -27.27 -14.68 17.43
C GLY A 115 -28.42 -15.39 16.72
N GLU A 116 -29.52 -15.65 17.43
CA GLU A 116 -30.77 -16.18 16.85
C GLU A 116 -31.46 -15.13 15.95
N SER A 117 -32.27 -15.58 14.99
CA SER A 117 -32.94 -14.77 13.95
C SER A 117 -33.90 -13.67 14.44
N LYS A 118 -34.04 -13.47 15.76
CA LYS A 118 -34.77 -12.34 16.34
C LYS A 118 -33.82 -11.15 16.41
N ILE A 119 -34.18 -10.09 15.66
CA ILE A 119 -33.49 -8.79 15.50
C ILE A 119 -32.84 -8.24 16.79
N VAL A 120 -33.40 -8.56 17.96
CA VAL A 120 -32.97 -8.10 19.29
C VAL A 120 -31.66 -8.75 19.78
N PHE A 121 -31.25 -9.91 19.23
CA PHE A 121 -30.09 -10.68 19.72
C PHE A 121 -28.92 -10.77 18.73
N GLU A 122 -28.99 -10.14 17.55
CA GLU A 122 -27.88 -10.12 16.60
C GLU A 122 -26.71 -9.29 17.14
N ARG A 123 -25.62 -9.96 17.54
CA ARG A 123 -24.35 -9.31 17.88
C ARG A 123 -23.36 -9.49 16.74
N LYS A 124 -22.63 -8.42 16.40
CA LYS A 124 -21.49 -8.49 15.48
C LYS A 124 -20.26 -8.84 16.28
N GLU A 125 -19.73 -10.03 16.08
CA GLU A 125 -18.48 -10.45 16.71
C GLU A 125 -17.33 -10.30 15.71
N TYR A 126 -16.23 -9.66 16.15
CA TYR A 126 -15.06 -9.47 15.32
C TYR A 126 -14.29 -10.79 15.18
N THR A 127 -13.99 -11.19 13.95
CA THR A 127 -13.45 -12.52 13.62
C THR A 127 -11.93 -12.63 13.78
N GLY A 128 -11.23 -11.54 14.10
CA GLY A 128 -9.77 -11.50 14.11
C GLY A 128 -9.11 -11.36 12.73
N PHE A 129 -9.90 -11.34 11.64
CA PHE A 129 -9.42 -11.21 10.27
C PHE A 129 -8.84 -9.82 10.04
N ARG A 130 -7.53 -9.69 9.75
CA ARG A 130 -6.85 -8.40 9.47
C ARG A 130 -6.67 -8.20 7.97
N ARG A 131 -6.40 -6.96 7.52
CA ARG A 131 -6.10 -6.66 6.09
C ARG A 131 -4.98 -7.54 5.51
N LYS A 132 -3.99 -7.87 6.33
CA LYS A 132 -2.88 -8.77 5.94
C LYS A 132 -3.27 -10.24 5.71
N ASN A 133 -4.48 -10.65 6.15
CA ASN A 133 -5.01 -11.99 5.92
C ASN A 133 -5.78 -12.12 4.61
N VAL A 134 -5.97 -11.02 3.88
CA VAL A 134 -6.55 -11.03 2.53
C VAL A 134 -5.54 -11.70 1.59
N LYS A 135 -5.97 -12.79 0.93
CA LYS A 135 -5.12 -13.51 -0.03
C LYS A 135 -4.85 -12.63 -1.26
N ARG A 136 -3.68 -12.83 -1.86
CA ARG A 136 -3.30 -12.11 -3.08
C ARG A 136 -4.23 -12.41 -4.24
#